data_AF-A0A7Y5FKB4-F1
#
_entry.id   AF-A0A7Y5FKB4-F1
#
_cell.length_a   1.000
_cell.length_b   1.000
_cell.length_c   1.000
_cell.angle_alpha   90.00
_cell.angle_beta   90.00
_cell.angle_gamma   90.00
#
_symmetry.space_group_name_H-M   'P 1'
#
loop_
_entity.id
_entity.type
_entity.pdbx_description
1 polymer ?
#
loop_
_entity_poly.entity_id
_entity_poly.type
_entity_poly.pdbx_seq_one_letter_code
_entity_poly.pdbx_strand_id
1 'polypeptide(L)'
;MMPPARILAALFLLSLPACTAEQPPPERRPSSQVAPASLAHLRSLVGKYPTEVRLWETSPLHDMQVAGPVTAEGDIIYVTGNKPHSGGAEAAAFWVEMASGRINVWLMVNEQAHSYAEAGIAGKRPAAVETLISELLPAP
;
A
#
# COMPACT_ATOMS: atom_id res chain seq x y z
N MET A 1 48.94 60.70 -10.76
CA MET A 1 47.55 60.71 -11.27
C MET A 1 47.45 59.68 -12.40
N MET A 2 46.81 58.53 -12.13
CA MET A 2 46.38 57.51 -13.12
C MET A 2 45.31 58.09 -14.07
N PRO A 3 45.11 57.59 -15.32
CA PRO A 3 44.82 56.18 -15.70
C PRO A 3 45.38 55.83 -17.12
N PRO A 4 44.82 54.93 -17.98
CA PRO A 4 43.98 53.72 -17.84
C PRO A 4 44.57 52.48 -18.57
N ALA A 5 44.07 51.26 -18.34
CA ALA A 5 43.93 50.24 -19.40
C ALA A 5 43.21 48.98 -18.92
N ARG A 6 42.18 48.61 -19.67
CA ARG A 6 41.52 47.30 -19.68
C ARG A 6 42.47 46.25 -20.23
N ILE A 7 42.56 45.07 -19.59
CA ILE A 7 43.07 43.86 -20.25
C ILE A 7 42.10 42.71 -20.00
N LEU A 8 41.76 42.08 -21.11
CA LEU A 8 40.93 40.90 -21.31
C LEU A 8 41.49 39.66 -20.60
N ALA A 9 40.56 38.83 -20.14
CA ALA A 9 40.52 37.36 -20.19
C ALA A 9 41.84 36.58 -20.16
N ALA A 10 42.00 35.76 -19.12
CA ALA A 10 42.66 34.46 -19.24
C ALA A 10 41.78 33.40 -18.56
N LEU A 11 41.12 32.63 -19.42
CA LEU A 11 40.33 31.45 -19.11
C LEU A 11 41.28 30.36 -18.59
N PHE A 12 41.39 30.17 -17.28
CA PHE A 12 42.12 29.04 -16.72
C PHE A 12 41.16 27.84 -16.61
N LEU A 13 41.15 27.02 -17.66
CA LEU A 13 40.61 25.68 -17.63
C LEU A 13 41.50 24.82 -16.71
N LEU A 14 41.13 24.71 -15.44
CA LEU A 14 41.68 23.70 -14.55
C LEU A 14 41.13 22.34 -14.97
N SER A 15 41.91 21.64 -15.79
CA SER A 15 41.71 20.25 -16.14
C SER A 15 41.96 19.39 -14.90
N LEU A 16 40.89 18.90 -14.27
CA LEU A 16 40.99 17.85 -13.26
C LEU A 16 41.28 16.53 -13.97
N PRO A 17 42.32 15.75 -13.57
CA PRO A 17 42.38 14.36 -13.98
C PRO A 17 41.19 13.65 -13.35
N ALA A 18 40.28 13.16 -14.19
CA ALA A 18 39.27 12.19 -13.79
C ALA A 18 39.99 10.92 -13.32
N CYS A 19 40.30 10.85 -12.04
CA CYS A 19 40.71 9.62 -11.39
C CYS A 19 39.44 8.79 -11.24
N THR A 20 39.06 8.11 -12.31
CA THR A 20 38.07 7.03 -12.27
C THR A 20 38.69 5.90 -11.45
N ALA A 21 38.51 5.95 -10.14
CA ALA A 21 38.55 4.73 -9.35
C ALA A 21 37.32 3.92 -9.76
N GLU A 22 37.53 2.94 -10.64
CA GLU A 22 36.52 1.97 -11.02
C GLU A 22 36.10 1.21 -9.76
N GLN A 23 35.01 1.63 -9.12
CA GLN A 23 34.40 0.86 -8.06
C GLN A 23 34.04 -0.50 -8.67
N PRO A 24 34.58 -1.62 -8.15
CA PRO A 24 34.14 -2.92 -8.59
C PRO A 24 32.62 -2.99 -8.43
N PRO A 25 31.90 -3.67 -9.36
CA PRO A 25 30.46 -3.77 -9.34
C PRO A 25 30.00 -4.09 -7.93
N PRO A 26 28.94 -3.43 -7.38
CA PRO A 26 28.45 -3.80 -6.07
C PRO A 26 28.14 -5.28 -6.10
N GLU A 27 28.95 -6.06 -5.40
CA GLU A 27 28.71 -7.47 -5.17
C GLU A 27 27.26 -7.55 -4.70
N ARG A 28 26.39 -8.19 -5.49
CA ARG A 28 25.02 -8.43 -5.07
C ARG A 28 25.13 -9.24 -3.80
N ARG A 29 25.02 -8.57 -2.65
CA ARG A 29 24.63 -9.25 -1.42
C ARG A 29 23.38 -10.02 -1.81
N PRO A 30 23.31 -11.34 -1.56
CA PRO A 30 22.03 -12.02 -1.69
C PRO A 30 21.06 -11.15 -0.90
N SER A 31 20.05 -10.59 -1.59
CA SER A 31 18.93 -9.97 -0.91
C SER A 31 18.54 -11.00 0.12
N SER A 32 18.60 -10.64 1.40
CA SER A 32 18.03 -11.45 2.45
C SER A 32 16.58 -11.64 2.01
N GLN A 33 16.29 -12.77 1.41
CA GLN A 33 14.93 -13.16 1.07
C GLN A 33 14.29 -13.29 2.43
N VAL A 34 13.58 -12.24 2.84
CA VAL A 34 12.66 -12.30 3.95
C VAL A 34 11.74 -13.45 3.58
N ALA A 35 11.88 -14.58 4.27
CA ALA A 35 10.94 -15.69 4.13
C ALA A 35 9.53 -15.08 4.22
N PRO A 36 8.57 -15.47 3.34
CA PRO A 36 7.26 -14.85 3.34
C PRO A 36 6.74 -14.89 4.78
N ALA A 37 6.48 -13.71 5.35
CA ALA A 37 5.98 -13.62 6.70
C ALA A 37 4.71 -14.47 6.76
N SER A 38 4.71 -15.53 7.57
CA SER A 38 3.57 -16.43 7.60
C SER A 38 2.35 -15.62 8.02
N LEU A 39 1.32 -15.58 7.18
CA LEU A 39 0.08 -14.87 7.48
C LEU A 39 -0.67 -15.48 8.66
N ALA A 40 -0.19 -16.61 9.21
CA ALA A 40 -0.72 -17.27 10.39
C ALA A 40 -0.96 -16.31 11.58
N HIS A 41 -0.14 -15.26 11.73
CA HIS A 41 -0.35 -14.25 12.78
C HIS A 41 -1.69 -13.52 12.64
N LEU A 42 -2.23 -13.35 11.43
CA LEU A 42 -3.52 -12.70 11.21
C LEU A 42 -4.68 -13.42 11.92
N ARG A 43 -4.57 -14.74 12.15
CA ARG A 43 -5.57 -15.49 12.94
C ARG A 43 -5.68 -14.99 14.37
N SER A 44 -4.59 -14.46 14.94
CA SER A 44 -4.59 -13.88 16.29
C SER A 44 -5.32 -12.54 16.38
N LEU A 45 -5.59 -11.90 15.23
CA LEU A 45 -6.32 -10.64 15.16
C LEU A 45 -7.82 -10.84 15.07
N VAL A 46 -8.31 -12.06 14.84
CA VAL A 46 -9.76 -12.34 14.76
C VAL A 46 -10.44 -11.96 16.08
N GLY A 47 -11.53 -11.21 15.97
CA GLY A 47 -12.26 -10.63 17.09
C GLY A 47 -11.71 -9.27 17.57
N LYS A 48 -10.55 -8.84 17.08
CA LYS A 48 -10.00 -7.51 17.38
C LYS A 48 -10.61 -6.45 16.47
N TYR A 49 -10.89 -5.28 17.03
CA TYR A 49 -11.26 -4.13 16.22
C TYR A 49 -10.03 -3.56 15.50
N PRO A 50 -10.18 -3.05 14.28
CA PRO A 50 -9.09 -2.44 13.52
C PRO A 50 -8.32 -1.34 14.26
N THR A 51 -8.98 -0.62 15.16
CA THR A 51 -8.36 0.38 16.04
C THR A 51 -7.40 -0.23 17.06
N GLU A 52 -7.66 -1.45 17.53
CA GLU A 52 -6.77 -2.18 18.45
C GLU A 52 -5.50 -2.70 17.74
N VAL A 53 -5.58 -2.94 16.44
CA VAL A 53 -4.51 -3.53 15.62
C VAL A 53 -3.90 -2.52 14.65
N ARG A 54 -4.26 -1.24 14.80
CA ARG A 54 -3.72 -0.10 14.06
C ARG A 54 -3.87 -0.20 12.53
N LEU A 55 -4.86 -0.98 12.07
CA LEU A 55 -5.11 -1.28 10.66
C LEU A 55 -5.44 -0.01 9.85
N TRP A 56 -6.04 0.98 10.51
CA TRP A 56 -6.47 2.26 9.94
C TRP A 56 -5.53 3.43 10.25
N GLU A 57 -4.41 3.21 10.96
CA GLU A 57 -3.55 4.35 11.33
C GLU A 57 -2.72 4.88 10.16
N THR A 58 -2.63 4.12 9.06
CA THR A 58 -1.94 4.51 7.83
C THR A 58 -2.89 4.43 6.64
N SER A 59 -2.92 5.46 5.80
CA SER A 59 -3.67 5.53 4.53
C SER A 59 -3.34 4.32 3.63
N PRO A 60 -4.28 3.73 2.88
CA PRO A 60 -5.57 4.29 2.40
C PRO A 60 -6.80 4.04 3.28
N LEU A 61 -6.67 3.29 4.37
CA LEU A 61 -7.84 2.80 5.12
C LEU A 61 -8.19 3.67 6.34
N HIS A 62 -7.50 4.79 6.52
CA HIS A 62 -7.64 5.71 7.65
C HIS A 62 -9.02 6.37 7.75
N ASP A 63 -9.68 6.57 6.61
CA ASP A 63 -10.95 7.30 6.54
C ASP A 63 -12.16 6.45 6.97
N MET A 64 -11.95 5.17 7.29
CA MET A 64 -12.98 4.25 7.77
C MET A 64 -13.25 4.47 9.26
N GLN A 65 -14.29 5.25 9.56
CA GLN A 65 -14.66 5.62 10.94
C GLN A 65 -15.50 4.55 11.66
N VAL A 66 -16.26 3.72 10.93
CA VAL A 66 -17.02 2.59 11.48
C VAL A 66 -16.50 1.32 10.83
N ALA A 67 -16.05 0.37 11.65
CA ALA A 67 -15.58 -0.93 11.17
C ALA A 67 -16.01 -2.04 12.14
N GLY A 68 -16.34 -3.20 11.57
CA GLY A 68 -16.52 -4.41 12.35
C GLY A 68 -15.18 -4.96 12.85
N PRO A 69 -15.21 -5.94 13.77
CA PRO A 69 -13.99 -6.65 14.16
C PRO A 69 -13.45 -7.45 12.97
N VAL A 70 -12.14 -7.73 12.98
CA VAL A 70 -11.53 -8.70 12.08
C VAL A 70 -12.24 -10.04 12.27
N THR A 71 -12.73 -10.61 11.19
CA THR A 71 -13.59 -11.80 11.19
C THR A 71 -13.00 -12.86 10.26
N ALA A 72 -13.39 -14.12 10.46
CA ALA A 72 -12.98 -15.24 9.62
C ALA A 72 -14.20 -15.92 8.97
N GLU A 73 -14.06 -16.30 7.70
CA GLU A 73 -14.97 -17.19 6.98
C GLU A 73 -14.16 -18.31 6.34
N GLY A 74 -14.17 -19.50 6.96
CA GLY A 74 -13.31 -20.60 6.54
C GLY A 74 -11.83 -20.21 6.65
N ASP A 75 -11.11 -20.25 5.52
CA ASP A 75 -9.68 -19.90 5.46
C ASP A 75 -9.43 -18.46 4.96
N ILE A 76 -10.46 -17.60 5.01
CA ILE A 76 -10.36 -16.19 4.69
C ILE A 76 -10.50 -15.36 5.96
N ILE A 77 -9.55 -14.44 6.19
CA ILE A 77 -9.63 -13.43 7.26
C ILE A 77 -9.97 -12.10 6.61
N TYR A 78 -10.93 -11.37 7.15
CA TYR A 78 -11.40 -10.13 6.54
C TYR A 78 -11.83 -9.09 7.55
N VAL A 79 -11.94 -7.85 7.08
CA VAL A 79 -12.60 -6.76 7.78
C VAL A 79 -13.30 -5.85 6.77
N THR A 80 -14.45 -5.32 7.18
CA THR A 80 -15.19 -4.30 6.44
C THR A 80 -15.36 -3.05 7.29
N GLY A 81 -15.45 -1.92 6.63
CA GLY A 81 -15.75 -0.65 7.26
C GLY A 81 -16.39 0.34 6.29
N ASN A 82 -17.02 1.36 6.85
CA ASN A 82 -17.64 2.46 6.14
C ASN A 82 -17.47 3.78 6.91
N LYS A 83 -17.67 4.90 6.21
CA LYS A 83 -17.74 6.22 6.85
C LYS A 83 -19.20 6.57 7.18
N PRO A 84 -19.57 6.79 8.46
CA PRO A 84 -20.92 7.16 8.84
C PRO A 84 -21.25 8.58 8.33
N HIS A 85 -22.54 8.83 8.07
CA HIS A 85 -23.11 10.09 7.55
C HIS A 85 -22.76 10.43 6.08
N SER A 86 -21.95 9.62 5.40
CA SER A 86 -21.75 9.68 3.94
C SER A 86 -22.73 8.77 3.17
N GLY A 87 -23.81 8.28 3.80
CA GLY A 87 -24.85 7.50 3.12
C GLY A 87 -24.39 6.19 2.46
N GLY A 88 -23.21 5.66 2.81
CA GLY A 88 -22.62 4.51 2.13
C GLY A 88 -21.69 4.85 0.95
N ALA A 89 -21.50 6.12 0.61
CA ALA A 89 -20.63 6.55 -0.48
C ALA A 89 -19.13 6.26 -0.26
N GLU A 90 -18.75 5.86 0.95
CA GLU A 90 -17.38 5.55 1.35
C GLU A 90 -17.33 4.26 2.15
N ALA A 91 -16.62 3.26 1.63
CA ALA A 91 -16.50 1.95 2.25
C ALA A 91 -15.20 1.26 1.87
N ALA A 92 -14.78 0.31 2.69
CA ALA A 92 -13.63 -0.51 2.42
C ALA A 92 -13.85 -1.94 2.88
N ALA A 93 -13.25 -2.87 2.14
CA ALA A 93 -13.08 -4.25 2.55
C ALA A 93 -11.63 -4.66 2.34
N PHE A 94 -11.09 -5.38 3.32
CA PHE A 94 -9.79 -6.03 3.24
C PHE A 94 -10.01 -7.51 3.53
N TRP A 95 -9.44 -8.39 2.71
CA TRP A 95 -9.46 -9.82 3.01
C TRP A 95 -8.22 -10.54 2.50
N VAL A 96 -7.88 -11.60 3.23
CA VAL A 96 -6.70 -12.42 3.02
C VAL A 96 -7.11 -13.88 2.96
N GLU A 97 -6.73 -14.55 1.88
CA GLU A 97 -6.87 -16.00 1.75
C GLU A 97 -5.61 -16.67 2.28
N MET A 98 -5.74 -17.41 3.38
CA MET A 98 -4.60 -17.86 4.18
C MET A 98 -3.79 -18.97 3.49
N ALA A 99 -4.46 -19.88 2.77
CA ALA A 99 -3.80 -20.95 2.01
C ALA A 99 -2.89 -20.42 0.89
N SER A 100 -3.31 -19.36 0.20
CA SER A 100 -2.60 -18.80 -0.95
C SER A 100 -1.71 -17.62 -0.58
N GLY A 101 -1.91 -17.03 0.61
CA GLY A 101 -1.26 -15.80 1.02
C GLY A 101 -1.82 -14.55 0.35
N ARG A 102 -2.88 -14.66 -0.44
CA ARG A 102 -3.35 -13.57 -1.29
C ARG A 102 -4.06 -12.48 -0.50
N ILE A 103 -3.62 -11.26 -0.70
CA ILE A 103 -4.22 -10.05 -0.12
C ILE A 103 -5.10 -9.38 -1.17
N ASN A 104 -6.27 -8.91 -0.72
CA ASN A 104 -7.21 -8.18 -1.54
C ASN A 104 -7.75 -6.97 -0.77
N VAL A 105 -7.99 -5.90 -1.50
CA VAL A 105 -8.58 -4.66 -1.01
C VAL A 105 -9.63 -4.18 -1.99
N TRP A 106 -10.79 -3.83 -1.47
CA TRP A 106 -11.81 -3.11 -2.21
C TRP A 106 -12.10 -1.80 -1.50
N LEU A 107 -12.17 -0.70 -2.26
CA LEU A 107 -12.45 0.64 -1.77
C LEU A 107 -13.59 1.24 -2.59
N MET A 108 -14.56 1.84 -1.93
CA MET A 108 -15.50 2.80 -2.49
C MET A 108 -15.06 4.17 -2.00
N VAL A 109 -14.57 5.02 -2.90
CA VAL A 109 -14.09 6.37 -2.59
C VAL A 109 -14.59 7.33 -3.65
N ASN A 110 -15.17 8.44 -3.24
CA ASN A 110 -15.85 9.40 -4.12
C ASN A 110 -16.86 8.71 -5.06
N GLU A 111 -17.63 7.76 -4.52
CA GLU A 111 -18.62 6.96 -5.27
C GLU A 111 -18.02 6.10 -6.40
N GLN A 112 -16.70 5.89 -6.38
CA GLN A 112 -15.99 5.06 -7.35
C GLN A 112 -15.43 3.82 -6.67
N ALA A 113 -15.72 2.67 -7.27
CA ALA A 113 -15.21 1.38 -6.82
C ALA A 113 -13.80 1.12 -7.37
N HIS A 114 -12.88 0.79 -6.48
CA HIS A 114 -11.50 0.39 -6.78
C HIS A 114 -11.24 -0.98 -6.18
N SER A 115 -10.65 -1.88 -6.97
CA SER A 115 -10.25 -3.21 -6.52
C SER A 115 -8.75 -3.40 -6.71
N TYR A 116 -8.09 -3.86 -5.67
CA TYR A 116 -6.68 -4.22 -5.67
C TYR A 116 -6.57 -5.68 -5.24
N ALA A 117 -5.97 -6.49 -6.08
CA ALA A 117 -5.74 -7.90 -5.81
C ALA A 117 -4.33 -8.26 -6.25
N GLU A 118 -3.69 -9.17 -5.52
CA GLU A 118 -2.47 -9.79 -6.01
C GLU A 118 -2.71 -10.54 -7.32
N ALA A 119 -1.68 -10.60 -8.18
CA ALA A 119 -1.79 -11.24 -9.48
C ALA A 119 -2.14 -12.73 -9.35
N GLY A 120 -3.03 -13.22 -10.22
CA GLY A 120 -3.42 -14.62 -10.28
C GLY A 120 -4.93 -14.81 -10.41
N ILE A 121 -5.41 -15.98 -9.98
CA ILE A 121 -6.84 -16.29 -9.96
C ILE A 121 -7.49 -15.48 -8.85
N ALA A 122 -8.58 -14.78 -9.16
CA ALA A 122 -9.37 -14.05 -8.17
C ALA A 122 -9.79 -15.00 -7.03
N GLY A 123 -9.34 -14.69 -5.81
CA GLY A 123 -9.69 -15.45 -4.61
C GLY A 123 -11.18 -15.35 -4.30
N LYS A 124 -11.70 -16.31 -3.53
CA LYS A 124 -13.09 -16.27 -3.06
C LYS A 124 -13.28 -15.00 -2.20
N ARG A 125 -14.37 -14.26 -2.46
CA ARG A 125 -14.82 -13.15 -1.60
C ARG A 125 -15.65 -13.69 -0.43
N PRO A 126 -15.45 -13.21 0.81
CA PRO A 126 -16.35 -13.49 1.93
C PRO A 126 -17.76 -12.95 1.66
N ALA A 127 -18.78 -13.60 2.23
CA ALA A 127 -20.18 -13.23 2.02
C ALA A 127 -20.47 -11.78 2.46
N ALA A 128 -19.93 -11.35 3.61
CA ALA A 128 -20.11 -9.99 4.10
C ALA A 128 -19.48 -8.93 3.18
N VAL A 129 -18.38 -9.26 2.51
CA VAL A 129 -17.74 -8.39 1.51
C VAL A 129 -18.60 -8.34 0.24
N GLU A 130 -19.15 -9.47 -0.20
CA GLU A 130 -20.05 -9.52 -1.35
C GLU A 130 -21.31 -8.68 -1.12
N THR A 131 -21.92 -8.79 0.06
CA THR A 131 -23.09 -7.99 0.46
C THR A 131 -22.74 -6.51 0.44
N LEU A 132 -21.66 -6.09 1.10
CA LEU A 132 -21.22 -4.70 1.12
C LEU A 132 -21.05 -4.12 -0.29
N ILE A 133 -20.37 -4.86 -1.18
CA ILE A 133 -20.14 -4.42 -2.56
C ILE A 133 -21.48 -4.32 -3.31
N SER A 134 -22.35 -5.30 -3.16
CA SER A 134 -23.65 -5.34 -3.86
C SER A 134 -24.59 -4.22 -3.41
N GLU A 135 -24.53 -3.82 -2.14
CA GLU A 135 -25.32 -2.71 -1.59
C GLU A 135 -24.86 -1.34 -2.09
N LEU A 136 -23.57 -1.21 -2.46
CA LEU A 136 -22.94 0.08 -2.76
C LEU A 136 -22.67 0.29 -4.25
N LEU A 137 -22.70 -0.76 -5.07
CA LEU A 137 -22.65 -0.61 -6.51
C LEU A 137 -24.02 -0.17 -7.05
N PRO A 138 -24.09 0.85 -7.92
CA PRO A 138 -25.34 1.23 -8.56
C PRO A 138 -25.90 0.06 -9.37
N ALA A 139 -27.22 -0.10 -9.36
CA ALA A 139 -27.91 -1.07 -10.20
C ALA A 139 -27.59 -0.78 -11.69
N PRO A 140 -27.47 -1.83 -12.54
CA PRO A 140 -27.11 -1.68 -13.95
C PRO A 140 -28.14 -0.88 -14.76
#